data_AF-A0A9W7KSC7-F1
#
_entry.id   AF-A0A9W7KSC7-F1
#
_cell.length_a   1.000
_cell.length_b   1.000
_cell.length_c   1.000
_cell.angle_alpha   90.00
_cell.angle_beta   90.00
_cell.angle_gamma   90.00
#
_symmetry.space_group_name_H-M   'P 1'
#
loop_
_entity.id
_entity.type
_entity.pdbx_description
1 polymer ?
#
loop_
_entity_poly.entity_id
_entity_poly.type
_entity_poly.pdbx_seq_one_letter_code
_entity_poly.pdbx_strand_id
1 'polypeptide(L)'
;MRDPIDTSTPQGKFALQVLGAAAELERALIRERTKAGLRAAKARGRVGGNPALKRRDPEAIAQLSAIRDRQYVADLLATMDAWLPKVRALRPGNSWGKVARALGRLGSPDQPWTADRLSRAVHRLVAEGLAEPDLIAPAPRKPPKDDLLLVIAGIKGADPTISLRAIAARLEEMHIRTPRRGTTWSASSVKALLDRAERFGLFIPVTDGKRARRSGPDAPSVPEA
;
A
#
# COMPACT_ATOMS: atom_id res chain seq x y z
N MET A 1 -5.11 -52.36 -13.43
CA MET A 1 -4.55 -52.69 -14.76
C MET A 1 -4.56 -51.39 -15.57
N ARG A 2 -3.41 -50.72 -15.72
CA ARG A 2 -3.23 -49.59 -16.64
C ARG A 2 -2.37 -50.16 -17.75
N ASP A 3 -2.93 -50.34 -18.93
CA ASP A 3 -2.13 -50.70 -20.09
C ASP A 3 -1.78 -49.38 -20.79
N PRO A 4 -0.55 -48.85 -20.64
CA PRO A 4 -0.14 -47.67 -21.37
C PRO A 4 -0.08 -48.00 -22.86
N ILE A 5 -0.78 -47.23 -23.69
CA ILE A 5 -0.65 -47.33 -25.15
C ILE A 5 0.82 -47.14 -25.50
N ASP A 6 1.46 -48.17 -26.06
CA ASP A 6 2.86 -48.08 -26.48
C ASP A 6 2.99 -47.23 -27.75
N THR A 7 3.22 -45.92 -27.54
CA THR A 7 3.38 -44.93 -28.61
C THR A 7 4.69 -45.06 -29.39
N SER A 8 5.55 -46.03 -29.08
CA SER A 8 6.73 -46.34 -29.89
C SER A 8 6.36 -47.15 -31.15
N THR A 9 5.22 -47.86 -31.13
CA THR A 9 4.72 -48.67 -32.25
C THR A 9 3.81 -47.86 -33.20
N PRO A 10 3.76 -48.19 -34.50
CA PRO A 10 2.78 -47.60 -35.42
C PRO A 10 1.32 -47.77 -34.95
N GLN A 11 0.99 -48.92 -34.35
CA GLN A 11 -0.33 -49.24 -33.82
C GLN A 11 -0.70 -48.35 -32.62
N GLY A 12 0.23 -48.14 -31.68
CA GLY A 12 0.00 -47.27 -30.54
C GLY A 12 -0.10 -45.78 -30.92
N LYS A 13 0.68 -45.33 -31.91
CA LYS A 13 0.53 -43.98 -32.48
C LYS A 13 -0.83 -43.78 -33.11
N PHE A 14 -1.31 -44.76 -33.89
CA PHE A 14 -2.64 -44.71 -34.48
C PHE A 14 -3.74 -44.68 -33.40
N ALA A 15 -3.67 -45.56 -32.40
CA ALA A 15 -4.64 -45.60 -31.30
C ALA A 15 -4.69 -44.26 -30.54
N LEU A 16 -3.53 -43.64 -30.28
CA LEU A 16 -3.45 -42.32 -29.65
C LEU A 16 -4.15 -41.24 -30.48
N GLN A 17 -3.94 -41.22 -31.80
CA GLN A 17 -4.57 -40.23 -32.70
C GLN A 17 -6.09 -40.40 -32.75
N VAL A 18 -6.58 -41.65 -32.84
CA VAL A 18 -8.03 -41.93 -32.82
C VAL A 18 -8.66 -41.50 -31.50
N LEU A 19 -8.01 -41.80 -30.37
CA LEU A 19 -8.49 -41.36 -29.06
C LEU A 19 -8.46 -39.84 -28.89
N GLY A 20 -7.43 -39.18 -29.42
CA GLY A 20 -7.35 -37.72 -29.47
C GLY A 20 -8.50 -37.12 -30.26
N ALA A 21 -8.74 -37.62 -31.48
CA ALA A 21 -9.86 -37.18 -32.32
C ALA A 21 -11.23 -37.43 -31.65
N ALA A 22 -11.41 -38.58 -31.00
CA ALA A 22 -12.63 -38.88 -30.25
C ALA A 22 -12.83 -37.92 -29.06
N ALA A 23 -11.79 -37.60 -28.30
CA ALA A 23 -11.86 -36.65 -27.19
C ALA A 23 -12.20 -35.23 -27.66
N GLU A 24 -11.66 -34.79 -28.82
CA GLU A 24 -11.99 -33.52 -29.43
C GLU A 24 -13.45 -33.45 -29.88
N LEU A 25 -13.95 -34.53 -30.51
CA LEU A 25 -15.34 -34.67 -30.89
C LEU A 25 -16.27 -34.56 -29.67
N GLU A 26 -16.00 -35.33 -28.61
CA GLU A 26 -16.79 -35.29 -27.37
C GLU A 26 -16.81 -33.89 -26.75
N ARG A 27 -15.66 -33.22 -26.70
CA ARG A 27 -15.58 -31.83 -26.22
C ARG A 27 -16.42 -30.88 -27.07
N ALA A 28 -16.39 -31.04 -28.40
CA ALA A 28 -17.19 -30.24 -29.32
C ALA A 28 -18.69 -30.46 -29.10
N LEU A 29 -19.12 -31.73 -28.97
CA LEU A 29 -20.52 -32.10 -28.70
C LEU A 29 -21.03 -31.58 -27.36
N ILE A 30 -20.23 -31.70 -26.29
CA ILE A 30 -20.57 -31.13 -24.98
C ILE A 30 -20.75 -29.61 -25.07
N ARG A 31 -19.85 -28.93 -25.77
CA ARG A 31 -19.92 -27.47 -25.97
C ARG A 31 -21.17 -27.08 -26.75
N GLU A 32 -21.47 -27.80 -27.82
CA GLU A 32 -22.66 -27.57 -28.64
C GLU A 32 -23.94 -27.78 -27.84
N ARG A 33 -24.06 -28.92 -27.14
CA ARG A 33 -25.21 -29.24 -26.28
C ARG A 33 -25.40 -28.20 -25.18
N THR A 34 -24.32 -27.76 -24.55
CA THR A 34 -24.36 -26.70 -23.53
C THR A 34 -24.87 -25.38 -24.12
N LYS A 35 -24.36 -24.96 -25.28
CA LYS A 35 -24.81 -23.74 -25.97
C LYS A 35 -26.28 -23.86 -26.40
N ALA A 36 -26.71 -25.00 -26.92
CA ALA A 36 -28.10 -25.25 -27.29
C ALA A 36 -29.02 -25.16 -26.06
N GLY A 37 -28.64 -25.79 -24.95
CA GLY A 37 -29.38 -25.72 -23.69
C GLY A 37 -29.47 -24.29 -23.15
N LEU A 38 -28.38 -23.52 -23.18
CA LEU A 38 -28.37 -22.11 -22.79
C LEU A 38 -29.26 -21.25 -23.69
N ARG A 39 -29.24 -21.45 -25.01
CA ARG A 39 -30.14 -20.76 -25.96
C ARG A 39 -31.60 -21.08 -25.66
N ALA A 40 -31.94 -22.35 -25.47
CA ALA A 40 -33.30 -22.78 -25.14
C ALA A 40 -33.76 -22.22 -23.78
N ALA A 41 -32.91 -22.23 -22.76
CA ALA A 41 -33.22 -21.64 -21.46
C ALA A 41 -33.44 -20.12 -21.57
N LYS A 42 -32.61 -19.41 -22.35
CA LYS A 42 -32.79 -17.98 -22.63
C LYS A 42 -34.09 -17.70 -23.37
N ALA A 43 -34.45 -18.52 -24.36
CA ALA A 43 -35.72 -18.40 -25.10
C ALA A 43 -36.94 -18.59 -24.17
N ARG A 44 -36.83 -19.44 -23.14
CA ARG A 44 -37.82 -19.59 -22.06
C ARG A 44 -37.77 -18.47 -21.01
N GLY A 45 -37.01 -17.40 -21.22
CA GLY A 45 -36.91 -16.26 -20.30
C GLY A 45 -35.95 -16.44 -19.12
N ARG A 46 -35.15 -17.52 -19.07
CA ARG A 46 -34.18 -17.70 -17.96
C ARG A 46 -33.02 -16.70 -18.08
N VAL A 47 -32.80 -15.94 -17.01
CA VAL A 47 -31.63 -15.07 -16.86
C VAL A 47 -30.45 -15.89 -16.34
N GLY A 48 -29.43 -16.11 -17.18
CA GLY A 48 -28.20 -16.82 -16.77
C GLY A 48 -27.33 -16.03 -15.78
N GLY A 49 -26.41 -16.71 -15.09
CA GLY A 49 -25.59 -16.13 -14.02
C GLY A 49 -26.33 -16.03 -12.68
N ASN A 50 -25.84 -15.23 -11.73
CA ASN A 50 -26.57 -14.88 -10.51
C ASN A 50 -27.45 -13.65 -10.80
N PRO A 51 -28.79 -13.79 -10.91
CA PRO A 51 -29.67 -12.68 -11.29
C PRO A 51 -29.66 -11.54 -10.26
N ALA A 52 -29.48 -11.83 -8.97
CA ALA A 52 -29.45 -10.82 -7.92
C ALA A 52 -28.21 -9.92 -8.06
N LEU A 53 -27.04 -10.50 -8.33
CA LEU A 53 -25.82 -9.71 -8.62
C LEU A 53 -25.95 -8.89 -9.91
N LYS A 54 -26.59 -9.43 -10.95
CA LYS A 54 -26.84 -8.69 -12.20
C LYS A 54 -27.71 -7.47 -11.98
N ARG A 55 -28.66 -7.54 -11.06
CA ARG A 55 -29.50 -6.41 -10.65
C ARG A 55 -28.83 -5.48 -9.63
N ARG A 56 -27.57 -5.74 -9.26
CA ARG A 56 -26.86 -5.05 -8.17
C ARG A 56 -27.65 -5.04 -6.87
N ASP A 57 -28.32 -6.14 -6.59
CA ASP A 57 -29.07 -6.34 -5.35
C ASP A 57 -28.14 -6.22 -4.13
N PRO A 58 -28.38 -5.23 -3.24
CA PRO A 58 -27.47 -4.95 -2.12
C PRO A 58 -27.38 -6.13 -1.16
N GLU A 59 -28.46 -6.88 -0.94
CA GLU A 59 -28.45 -8.04 -0.04
C GLU A 59 -27.62 -9.17 -0.62
N ALA A 60 -27.79 -9.47 -1.92
CA ALA A 60 -26.99 -10.50 -2.58
C ALA A 60 -25.50 -10.15 -2.64
N ILE A 61 -25.17 -8.87 -2.83
CA ILE A 61 -23.79 -8.38 -2.77
C ILE A 61 -23.24 -8.53 -1.35
N ALA A 62 -24.00 -8.13 -0.33
CA ALA A 62 -23.60 -8.23 1.06
C ALA A 62 -23.37 -9.69 1.49
N GLN A 63 -24.29 -10.60 1.13
CA GLN A 63 -24.16 -12.03 1.39
C GLN A 63 -22.93 -12.63 0.72
N LEU A 64 -22.69 -12.32 -0.56
CA LEU A 64 -21.51 -12.80 -1.27
C LEU A 64 -20.22 -12.23 -0.67
N SER A 65 -20.21 -10.96 -0.28
CA SER A 65 -19.07 -10.35 0.42
C SER A 65 -18.82 -11.08 1.73
N ALA A 66 -19.85 -11.30 2.55
CA ALA A 66 -19.72 -11.99 3.84
C ALA A 66 -19.15 -13.41 3.70
N ILE A 67 -19.57 -14.16 2.68
CA ILE A 67 -19.01 -15.50 2.38
C ILE A 67 -17.52 -15.39 2.03
N ARG A 68 -17.17 -14.46 1.14
CA ARG A 68 -15.78 -14.23 0.72
C ARG A 68 -14.91 -13.75 1.87
N ASP A 69 -15.43 -12.87 2.71
CA ASP A 69 -14.72 -12.33 3.87
C ASP A 69 -14.46 -13.44 4.88
N ARG A 70 -15.43 -14.33 5.12
CA ARG A 70 -15.24 -15.49 6.00
C ARG A 70 -14.18 -16.46 5.47
N GLN A 71 -14.21 -16.75 4.17
CA GLN A 71 -13.19 -17.59 3.52
C GLN A 71 -11.81 -16.94 3.63
N TYR A 72 -11.72 -15.66 3.29
CA TYR A 72 -10.48 -14.89 3.38
C TYR A 72 -9.90 -14.88 4.80
N VAL A 73 -10.75 -14.67 5.82
CA VAL A 73 -10.31 -14.73 7.21
C VAL A 73 -9.83 -16.14 7.55
N ALA A 74 -10.57 -17.20 7.21
CA ALA A 74 -10.16 -18.57 7.49
C ALA A 74 -8.78 -18.90 6.88
N ASP A 75 -8.54 -18.52 5.62
CA ASP A 75 -7.26 -18.71 4.94
C ASP A 75 -6.13 -17.91 5.60
N LEU A 76 -6.45 -16.71 6.09
CA LEU A 76 -5.50 -15.86 6.81
C LEU A 76 -5.10 -16.48 8.15
N LEU A 77 -6.08 -17.00 8.91
CA LEU A 77 -5.84 -17.66 10.19
C LEU A 77 -4.94 -18.89 10.00
N ALA A 78 -5.19 -19.69 8.98
CA ALA A 78 -4.43 -20.90 8.68
C ALA A 78 -2.93 -20.65 8.40
N THR A 79 -2.57 -19.43 7.99
CA THR A 79 -1.19 -19.07 7.65
C THR A 79 -0.57 -18.07 8.63
N MET A 80 -1.33 -17.57 9.62
CA MET A 80 -0.89 -16.44 10.45
C MET A 80 0.40 -16.72 11.21
N ASP A 81 0.58 -17.93 11.73
CA ASP A 81 1.72 -18.29 12.57
C ASP A 81 3.04 -18.20 11.81
N ALA A 82 2.99 -18.35 10.48
CA ALA A 82 4.17 -18.24 9.64
C ALA A 82 4.68 -16.79 9.51
N TRP A 83 3.79 -15.78 9.48
CA TRP A 83 4.17 -14.40 9.11
C TRP A 83 3.91 -13.36 10.20
N LEU A 84 2.93 -13.56 11.07
CA LEU A 84 2.55 -12.60 12.11
C LEU A 84 3.68 -12.31 13.11
N PRO A 85 4.49 -13.28 13.58
CA PRO A 85 5.64 -12.99 14.45
C PRO A 85 6.65 -12.04 13.81
N LYS A 86 6.87 -12.17 12.49
CA LYS A 86 7.76 -11.26 11.74
C LYS A 86 7.17 -9.86 11.64
N VAL A 87 5.85 -9.73 11.49
CA VAL A 87 5.17 -8.43 11.51
C VAL A 87 5.31 -7.76 12.87
N ARG A 88 5.09 -8.51 13.96
CA ARG A 88 5.30 -8.03 15.34
C ARG A 88 6.72 -7.51 15.56
N ALA A 89 7.72 -8.18 15.01
CA ALA A 89 9.12 -7.73 15.11
C ALA A 89 9.43 -6.46 14.30
N LEU A 90 8.66 -6.15 13.24
CA LEU A 90 8.97 -5.07 12.31
C LEU A 90 8.06 -3.84 12.46
N ARG A 91 6.87 -3.99 13.04
CA ARG A 91 5.89 -2.92 13.31
C ARG A 91 5.92 -2.54 14.79
N PRO A 92 5.63 -1.27 15.14
CA PRO A 92 5.24 -0.16 14.26
C PRO A 92 6.41 0.58 13.59
N GLY A 93 7.67 0.28 13.93
CA GLY A 93 8.86 1.06 13.54
C GLY A 93 9.19 1.11 12.03
N ASN A 94 8.57 0.27 11.19
CA ASN A 94 8.75 0.28 9.74
C ASN A 94 7.42 0.51 9.01
N SER A 95 7.52 1.04 7.78
CA SER A 95 6.36 1.18 6.89
C SER A 95 5.91 -0.16 6.33
N TRP A 96 4.60 -0.30 6.06
CA TRP A 96 4.01 -1.52 5.49
C TRP A 96 4.73 -2.02 4.25
N GLY A 97 5.18 -1.13 3.36
CA GLY A 97 5.93 -1.52 2.16
C GLY A 97 7.31 -2.13 2.45
N LYS A 98 7.95 -1.78 3.57
CA LYS A 98 9.20 -2.44 3.99
C LYS A 98 8.91 -3.79 4.65
N VAL A 99 7.88 -3.88 5.48
CA VAL A 99 7.46 -5.13 6.13
C VAL A 99 7.02 -6.16 5.09
N ALA A 100 6.20 -5.76 4.12
CA ALA A 100 5.75 -6.62 3.03
C ALA A 100 6.93 -7.18 2.20
N ARG A 101 7.91 -6.34 1.87
CA ARG A 101 9.15 -6.79 1.20
C ARG A 101 9.96 -7.76 2.06
N ALA A 102 10.04 -7.54 3.37
CA ALA A 102 10.76 -8.42 4.29
C ALA A 102 10.04 -9.77 4.50
N LEU A 103 8.71 -9.81 4.39
CA LEU A 103 7.93 -11.05 4.40
C LEU A 103 8.05 -11.83 3.09
N GLY A 104 8.15 -11.15 1.95
CA GLY A 104 8.22 -11.82 0.65
C GLY A 104 6.97 -12.68 0.41
N ARG A 105 7.15 -14.00 0.30
CA ARG A 105 6.08 -15.00 0.10
C ARG A 105 5.69 -15.77 1.37
N LEU A 106 6.20 -15.38 2.53
CA LEU A 106 5.95 -16.08 3.79
C LEU A 106 4.44 -16.10 4.12
N GLY A 107 3.83 -17.28 4.24
CA GLY A 107 2.39 -17.43 4.48
C GLY A 107 1.49 -17.08 3.28
N SER A 108 2.05 -16.85 2.09
CA SER A 108 1.28 -16.63 0.86
C SER A 108 2.01 -17.33 -0.31
N PRO A 109 1.73 -18.63 -0.55
CA PRO A 109 2.49 -19.44 -1.50
C PRO A 109 2.39 -18.90 -2.95
N ASP A 110 1.21 -18.43 -3.34
CA ASP A 110 0.96 -18.04 -4.74
C ASP A 110 1.51 -16.65 -5.09
N GLN A 111 1.46 -15.70 -4.16
CA GLN A 111 1.76 -14.30 -4.42
C GLN A 111 2.53 -13.65 -3.25
N PRO A 112 3.58 -12.84 -3.51
CA PRO A 112 4.24 -12.08 -2.46
C PRO A 112 3.30 -11.04 -1.82
N TRP A 113 3.60 -10.67 -0.58
CA TRP A 113 2.86 -9.63 0.14
C TRP A 113 3.04 -8.24 -0.51
N THR A 114 1.94 -7.53 -0.69
CA THR A 114 1.92 -6.09 -0.96
C THR A 114 1.65 -5.31 0.32
N ALA A 115 2.03 -4.03 0.36
CA ALA A 115 1.80 -3.17 1.51
C ALA A 115 0.31 -3.13 1.92
N ASP A 116 -0.58 -2.97 0.94
CA ASP A 116 -2.02 -2.83 1.18
C ASP A 116 -2.67 -4.15 1.58
N ARG A 117 -2.23 -5.28 0.99
CA ARG A 117 -2.75 -6.60 1.37
C ARG A 117 -2.33 -6.95 2.79
N LEU A 118 -1.07 -6.70 3.15
CA LEU A 118 -0.57 -6.94 4.51
C LEU A 118 -1.25 -6.03 5.52
N SER A 119 -1.36 -4.74 5.20
CA SER A 119 -2.05 -3.77 6.05
C SER A 119 -3.49 -4.19 6.30
N ARG A 120 -4.26 -4.55 5.26
CA ARG A 120 -5.65 -5.02 5.42
C ARG A 120 -5.75 -6.29 6.26
N ALA A 121 -4.86 -7.25 6.03
CA ALA A 121 -4.81 -8.49 6.81
C ALA A 121 -4.60 -8.21 8.30
N VAL A 122 -3.62 -7.37 8.65
CA VAL A 122 -3.34 -7.03 10.05
C VAL A 122 -4.47 -6.21 10.66
N HIS A 123 -5.03 -5.23 9.95
CA HIS A 123 -6.22 -4.50 10.44
C HIS A 123 -7.39 -5.44 10.71
N ARG A 124 -7.58 -6.47 9.87
CA ARG A 124 -8.62 -7.46 10.09
C ARG A 124 -8.35 -8.28 11.35
N LEU A 125 -7.12 -8.74 11.56
CA LEU A 125 -6.75 -9.47 12.79
C LEU A 125 -6.92 -8.62 14.05
N VAL A 126 -6.56 -7.33 14.00
CA VAL A 126 -6.77 -6.40 15.12
C VAL A 126 -8.26 -6.21 15.40
N ALA A 127 -9.09 -6.06 14.36
CA ALA A 127 -10.54 -5.92 14.53
C ALA A 127 -11.19 -7.16 15.15
N GLU A 128 -10.65 -8.35 14.89
CA GLU A 128 -11.09 -9.63 15.49
C GLU A 128 -10.44 -9.91 16.87
N GLY A 129 -9.58 -9.01 17.37
CA GLY A 129 -8.89 -9.17 18.65
C GLY A 129 -7.73 -10.19 18.65
N LEU A 130 -7.27 -10.61 17.48
CA LEU A 130 -6.23 -11.63 17.29
C LEU A 130 -4.81 -11.05 17.18
N ALA A 131 -4.68 -9.73 17.06
CA ALA A 131 -3.41 -9.04 16.94
C ALA A 131 -3.43 -7.72 17.75
N GLU A 132 -2.24 -7.26 18.11
CA GLU A 132 -2.05 -6.09 18.95
C GLU A 132 -2.41 -4.79 18.20
N PRO A 133 -3.22 -3.87 18.78
CA PRO A 133 -3.60 -2.61 18.14
C PRO A 133 -2.41 -1.73 17.74
N ASP A 134 -1.29 -1.83 18.45
CA ASP A 134 -0.08 -1.04 18.14
C ASP A 134 0.52 -1.39 16.77
N LEU A 135 0.23 -2.57 16.22
CA LEU A 135 0.72 -2.97 14.90
C LEU A 135 0.16 -2.12 13.77
N ILE A 136 -1.02 -1.50 13.96
CA ILE A 136 -1.64 -0.62 12.97
C ILE A 136 -1.29 0.85 13.16
N ALA A 137 -0.58 1.21 14.24
CA ALA A 137 -0.18 2.58 14.51
C ALA A 137 0.67 3.19 13.37
N PRO A 138 0.51 4.49 13.03
CA PRO A 138 1.29 5.12 11.98
C PRO A 138 2.79 4.90 12.18
N ALA A 139 3.50 4.44 11.12
CA ALA A 139 4.94 4.27 11.21
C ALA A 139 5.62 5.63 11.47
N PRO A 140 6.64 5.71 12.34
CA PRO A 140 7.36 6.94 12.58
C PRO A 140 7.98 7.45 11.28
N ARG A 141 7.85 8.76 11.02
CA ARG A 141 8.49 9.42 9.88
C ARG A 141 9.99 9.38 10.09
N LYS A 142 10.70 8.60 9.28
CA LYS A 142 12.17 8.58 9.34
C LYS A 142 12.71 9.93 8.91
N PRO A 143 13.74 10.46 9.59
CA PRO A 143 14.43 11.64 9.11
C PRO A 143 14.99 11.36 7.70
N PRO A 144 14.96 12.33 6.79
CA PRO A 144 15.55 12.18 5.46
C PRO A 144 17.01 11.74 5.59
N LYS A 145 17.47 10.90 4.66
CA LYS A 145 18.91 10.56 4.53
C LYS A 145 19.73 11.75 3.98
N ASP A 146 19.14 12.94 3.89
CA ASP A 146 19.81 14.14 3.41
C ASP A 146 20.74 14.63 4.52
N ASP A 147 22.03 14.31 4.40
CA ASP A 147 23.09 14.81 5.29
C ASP A 147 23.02 16.34 5.40
N LEU A 148 22.65 17.01 4.30
CA LEU A 148 22.37 18.45 4.25
C LEU A 148 21.32 18.91 5.26
N LEU A 149 20.23 18.16 5.40
CA LEU A 149 19.10 18.51 6.27
C LEU A 149 19.48 18.34 7.75
N LEU A 150 20.31 17.33 8.04
CA LEU A 150 20.95 17.11 9.34
C LEU A 150 21.97 18.22 9.66
N VAL A 151 22.82 18.61 8.71
CA VAL A 151 23.80 19.69 8.89
C VAL A 151 23.11 21.02 9.16
N ILE A 152 22.08 21.37 8.39
CA ILE A 152 21.34 22.62 8.59
C ILE A 152 20.60 22.63 9.93
N ALA A 153 19.98 21.50 10.31
CA ALA A 153 19.37 21.35 11.62
C ALA A 153 20.41 21.48 12.76
N GLY A 154 21.61 20.90 12.59
CA GLY A 154 22.72 21.02 13.53
C GLY A 154 23.24 22.45 13.69
N ILE A 155 23.42 23.18 12.59
CA ILE A 155 23.83 24.60 12.61
C ILE A 155 22.77 25.45 13.34
N LYS A 156 21.48 25.25 13.05
CA LYS A 156 20.38 25.98 13.71
C LYS A 156 20.17 25.57 15.17
N GLY A 157 20.46 24.32 15.52
CA GLY A 157 20.42 23.84 16.90
C GLY A 157 21.56 24.40 17.77
N ALA A 158 22.75 24.58 17.20
CA ALA A 158 23.91 25.15 17.90
C ALA A 158 23.80 26.66 18.14
N ASP A 159 23.15 27.39 17.23
CA ASP A 159 22.80 28.81 17.40
C ASP A 159 21.37 29.05 16.93
N PRO A 160 20.39 29.12 17.85
CA PRO A 160 19.00 29.36 17.50
C PRO A 160 18.73 30.73 16.88
N THR A 161 19.62 31.72 17.08
CA THR A 161 19.46 33.10 16.59
C THR A 161 20.12 33.35 15.24
N ILE A 162 20.88 32.37 14.71
CA ILE A 162 21.57 32.51 13.43
C ILE A 162 20.60 32.88 12.29
N SER A 163 21.00 33.87 11.50
CA SER A 163 20.21 34.34 10.36
C SER A 163 20.28 33.36 9.19
N LEU A 164 19.23 33.33 8.35
CA LEU A 164 19.15 32.45 7.17
C LEU A 164 20.33 32.68 6.19
N ARG A 165 20.82 33.92 6.07
CA ARG A 165 21.98 34.26 5.24
C ARG A 165 23.30 33.79 5.86
N ALA A 166 23.44 33.86 7.19
CA ALA A 166 24.62 33.35 7.87
C ALA A 166 24.73 31.82 7.77
N ILE A 167 23.59 31.10 7.83
CA ILE A 167 23.56 29.66 7.55
C ILE A 167 23.99 29.38 6.10
N ALA A 168 23.49 30.16 5.12
CA ALA A 168 23.89 30.02 3.72
C ALA A 168 25.40 30.17 3.53
N ALA A 169 26.00 31.22 4.08
CA ALA A 169 27.44 31.46 4.02
C ALA A 169 28.24 30.31 4.66
N ARG A 170 27.78 29.78 5.79
CA ARG A 170 28.43 28.66 6.48
C ARG A 170 28.36 27.35 5.68
N LEU A 171 27.28 27.11 4.93
CA LEU A 171 27.19 25.97 4.02
C LEU A 171 28.15 26.09 2.83
N GLU A 172 28.38 27.31 2.34
CA GLU A 172 29.36 27.59 1.27
C GLU A 172 30.80 27.38 1.75
N GLU A 173 31.11 27.87 2.96
CA GLU A 173 32.41 27.68 3.63
C GLU A 173 32.70 26.20 3.88
N MET A 174 31.69 25.43 4.29
CA MET A 174 31.79 23.96 4.42
C MET A 174 31.83 23.22 3.08
N HIS A 175 31.86 23.93 1.95
CA HIS A 175 31.85 23.38 0.59
C HIS A 175 30.68 22.43 0.27
N ILE A 176 29.54 22.60 0.95
CA ILE A 176 28.34 21.78 0.73
C ILE A 176 27.57 22.33 -0.48
N ARG A 177 27.43 21.50 -1.51
CA ARG A 177 26.70 21.85 -2.74
C ARG A 177 25.19 21.89 -2.50
N THR A 178 24.49 22.77 -3.21
CA THR A 178 23.02 22.80 -3.21
C THR A 178 22.41 21.53 -3.82
N PRO A 179 21.14 21.20 -3.54
CA PRO A 179 20.45 20.05 -4.13
C PRO A 179 20.41 20.05 -5.67
N ARG A 180 20.55 21.23 -6.29
CA ARG A 180 20.63 21.42 -7.75
C ARG A 180 22.08 21.50 -8.28
N ARG A 181 23.06 21.06 -7.48
CA ARG A 181 24.52 21.07 -7.78
C ARG A 181 25.15 22.46 -8.00
N GLY A 182 24.48 23.54 -7.61
CA GLY A 182 25.07 24.89 -7.56
C GLY A 182 25.95 25.10 -6.32
N THR A 183 26.83 26.10 -6.39
CA THR A 183 27.80 26.45 -5.34
C THR A 183 27.32 27.55 -4.40
N THR A 184 26.27 28.30 -4.78
CA THR A 184 25.74 29.43 -4.02
C THR A 184 24.40 29.11 -3.38
N TRP A 185 24.21 29.56 -2.14
CA TRP A 185 23.02 29.32 -1.34
C TRP A 185 22.15 30.57 -1.23
N SER A 186 20.86 30.44 -1.58
CA SER A 186 19.89 31.51 -1.31
C SER A 186 19.24 31.33 0.07
N ALA A 187 18.96 32.45 0.75
CA ALA A 187 18.26 32.44 2.05
C ALA A 187 16.90 31.71 1.99
N SER A 188 16.19 31.79 0.87
CA SER A 188 14.92 31.07 0.65
C SER A 188 15.10 29.55 0.54
N SER A 189 16.21 29.10 -0.07
CA SER A 189 16.56 27.67 -0.15
C SER A 189 16.88 27.09 1.23
N VAL A 190 17.66 27.84 2.03
CA VAL A 190 17.97 27.48 3.41
C VAL A 190 16.70 27.43 4.27
N LYS A 191 15.81 28.43 4.13
CA LYS A 191 14.51 28.43 4.82
C LYS A 191 13.67 27.21 4.46
N ALA A 192 13.55 26.87 3.18
CA ALA A 192 12.77 25.71 2.75
C ALA A 192 13.30 24.38 3.32
N LEU A 193 14.61 24.29 3.56
CA LEU A 193 15.25 23.14 4.21
C LEU A 193 15.04 23.12 5.72
N LEU A 194 15.10 24.29 6.39
CA LEU A 194 14.75 24.42 7.80
C LEU A 194 13.28 24.08 8.07
N ASP A 195 12.36 24.62 7.28
CA ASP A 195 10.93 24.30 7.35
C ASP A 195 10.70 22.79 7.13
N ARG A 196 11.54 22.13 6.33
CA ARG A 196 11.50 20.67 6.14
C ARG A 196 12.07 19.94 7.34
N ALA A 197 13.18 20.38 7.91
CA ALA A 197 13.79 19.80 9.10
C ALA A 197 12.88 19.91 10.34
N GLU A 198 12.16 21.02 10.49
CA GLU A 198 11.14 21.24 11.51
C GLU A 198 10.00 20.21 11.41
N ARG A 199 9.50 19.92 10.20
CA ARG A 199 8.48 18.87 9.98
C ARG A 199 8.92 17.46 10.38
N PHE A 200 10.23 17.21 10.43
CA PHE A 200 10.80 15.96 10.92
C PHE A 200 11.22 16.01 12.40
N GLY A 201 10.98 17.14 13.09
CA GLY A 201 11.31 17.32 14.51
C GLY A 201 12.80 17.37 14.79
N LEU A 202 13.62 17.77 13.81
CA LEU A 202 15.09 17.75 13.93
C LEU A 202 15.67 18.91 14.74
N PHE A 203 14.86 19.95 15.00
CA PHE A 203 15.15 21.00 15.99
C PHE A 203 13.82 21.64 16.42
N ILE A 204 13.80 22.29 17.58
CA ILE A 204 12.64 23.04 18.08
C ILE A 204 12.82 24.50 17.65
N PRO A 205 11.87 25.10 16.91
CA PRO A 205 11.96 26.51 16.58
C PRO A 205 11.86 27.32 17.87
N VAL A 206 12.86 28.16 18.15
CA VAL A 206 12.68 29.24 19.12
C VAL A 206 11.67 30.19 18.49
N THR A 207 10.45 30.21 19.03
CA THR A 207 9.39 31.11 18.59
C THR A 207 9.85 32.54 18.80
N ASP A 208 10.33 33.15 17.73
CA ASP A 208 10.62 34.58 17.70
C ASP A 208 9.28 35.31 17.88
N GLY A 209 9.14 36.09 18.96
CA GLY A 209 7.93 36.82 19.38
C GLY A 209 7.45 37.92 18.42
N LYS A 210 7.69 37.79 17.11
CA LYS A 210 7.36 38.76 16.06
C LYS A 210 6.19 38.33 15.16
N ARG A 211 5.18 37.64 15.72
CA ARG A 211 3.84 37.54 15.09
C ARG A 211 2.73 38.28 15.85
N ALA A 212 3.07 39.11 16.84
CA ALA A 212 2.13 39.98 17.55
C ALA A 212 2.35 41.47 17.20
N ARG A 213 2.27 41.83 15.91
CA ARG A 213 2.08 43.22 15.46
C ARG A 213 1.22 43.28 14.20
N ARG A 214 0.03 42.68 14.25
CA ARG A 214 -1.08 42.95 13.32
C ARG A 214 -2.42 42.72 14.03
N SER A 215 -2.68 43.41 15.14
CA SER A 215 -4.02 43.47 15.76
C SER A 215 -4.15 44.68 16.71
N GLY A 216 -4.79 45.77 16.24
CA GLY A 216 -5.48 46.82 17.03
C GLY A 216 -4.66 47.85 17.82
N PRO A 217 -5.19 49.06 18.10
CA PRO A 217 -6.62 49.35 18.24
C PRO A 217 -7.16 50.46 17.29
N ASP A 218 -8.42 50.29 16.88
CA ASP A 218 -9.27 51.39 16.39
C ASP A 218 -9.39 52.47 17.46
N ALA A 219 -9.28 53.72 17.04
CA ALA A 219 -9.49 54.90 17.87
C ALA A 219 -10.99 55.10 18.17
N PRO A 220 -11.36 55.59 19.36
CA PRO A 220 -12.76 55.83 19.71
C PRO A 220 -13.30 57.05 18.96
N SER A 221 -14.42 56.87 18.27
CA SER A 221 -15.24 57.95 17.71
C SER A 221 -16.00 58.64 18.84
N VAL A 222 -15.72 59.93 19.05
CA VAL A 222 -16.50 60.84 19.91
C VAL A 222 -17.77 61.25 19.16
N PRO A 223 -18.95 61.30 19.79
CA PRO A 223 -20.12 61.95 19.23
C PRO A 223 -20.11 63.43 19.63
N GLU A 224 -20.13 64.33 18.64
CA GLU A 224 -20.40 65.75 18.88
C GLU A 224 -21.88 66.04 18.62
N ALA A 225 -22.45 66.86 19.50
CA ALA A 225 -23.83 67.27 19.59
C ALA A 225 -24.21 68.33 18.54
#